data_AF-A0A1D3DT59-F1
#
_entry.id   AF-A0A1D3DT59-F1
#
_cell.length_a   1.000
_cell.length_b   1.000
_cell.length_c   1.000
_cell.angle_alpha   90.00
_cell.angle_beta   90.00
_cell.angle_gamma   90.00
#
_symmetry.space_group_name_H-M   'P 1'
#
loop_
_entity.id
_entity.type
_entity.pdbx_description
1 polymer ?
#
loop_
_entity_poly.entity_id
_entity_poly.type
_entity_poly.pdbx_seq_one_letter_code
_entity_poly.pdbx_strand_id
1 'polypeptide(L)' 'MGEPKIKVHDSATEVTITANAAGLRDLAEHLVSLAAPGLPDGYHQHLDGGINLEDGSISLILERDDEL' A
#
# COMPACT_ATOMS: atom_id res chain seq x y z
N MET A 1 -11.75 9.59 -14.05
CA MET A 1 -10.39 9.16 -13.67
C MET A 1 -10.20 7.73 -14.14
N GLY A 2 -9.00 7.34 -14.56
CA GLY A 2 -8.72 5.95 -14.93
C GLY A 2 -8.69 5.04 -13.70
N GLU A 3 -8.76 3.74 -13.92
CA GLU A 3 -8.62 2.71 -12.88
C GLU A 3 -7.28 2.86 -12.13
N PRO A 4 -7.26 2.72 -10.78
CA PRO A 4 -6.03 2.68 -10.00
C PRO A 4 -5.09 1.58 -10.49
N LYS A 5 -3.80 1.90 -10.61
CA LYS A 5 -2.75 0.94 -10.95
C LYS A 5 -1.58 1.17 -10.03
N ILE A 6 -1.19 0.14 -9.29
CA ILE A 6 -0.11 0.20 -8.29
C ILE A 6 0.77 -1.03 -8.49
N LYS A 7 2.07 -0.82 -8.67
CA LYS A 7 3.07 -1.89 -8.77
C LYS A 7 4.11 -1.71 -7.68
N VAL A 8 4.47 -2.82 -7.04
CA VAL A 8 5.50 -2.84 -6.00
C VAL A 8 6.61 -3.77 -6.43
N HIS A 9 7.85 -3.29 -6.36
CA HIS A 9 9.03 -4.10 -6.58
C HIS A 9 10.13 -3.67 -5.62
N ASP A 10 10.95 -4.62 -5.20
CA ASP A 10 12.12 -4.38 -4.38
C ASP A 10 13.41 -4.42 -5.22
N SER A 11 14.46 -3.93 -4.60
CA SER A 11 15.85 -4.09 -4.98
C SER A 11 16.64 -4.41 -3.71
N ALA A 12 17.96 -4.56 -3.82
CA ALA A 12 18.80 -4.90 -2.67
C ALA A 12 18.66 -3.94 -1.47
N THR A 13 18.35 -2.67 -1.70
CA THR A 13 18.33 -1.63 -0.63
C THR A 13 17.09 -0.75 -0.63
N GLU A 14 16.19 -0.91 -1.60
CA GLU A 14 15.07 -0.01 -1.80
C GLU A 14 13.81 -0.78 -2.23
N VAL A 15 12.65 -0.31 -1.78
CA VAL A 15 11.35 -0.72 -2.30
C VAL A 15 10.78 0.44 -3.09
N THR A 16 10.32 0.17 -4.31
CA THR A 16 9.67 1.16 -5.17
C THR A 16 8.19 0.81 -5.32
N ILE A 17 7.34 1.78 -4.98
CA ILE A 17 5.92 1.75 -5.27
C ILE A 17 5.68 2.69 -6.47
N THR A 18 5.40 2.11 -7.63
CA THR A 18 5.08 2.85 -8.85
C THR A 18 3.58 2.79 -9.11
N ALA A 19 2.92 3.95 -9.24
CA ALA A 19 1.49 3.98 -9.50
C ALA A 19 1.09 5.11 -10.45
N ASN A 20 -0.03 4.93 -11.13
CA ASN A 20 -0.66 6.05 -11.84
C ASN A 20 -1.27 7.04 -10.83
N ALA A 21 -1.72 8.20 -11.30
CA ALA A 21 -2.24 9.22 -10.40
C ALA A 21 -3.49 8.76 -9.59
N ALA A 22 -4.28 7.82 -10.11
CA ALA A 22 -5.41 7.25 -9.37
C ALA A 22 -4.92 6.29 -8.27
N GLY A 23 -3.96 5.40 -8.58
CA GLY A 23 -3.34 4.48 -7.63
C GLY A 23 -2.58 5.17 -6.52
N LEU A 24 -1.90 6.30 -6.79
CA LEU A 24 -1.26 7.08 -5.73
C LEU A 24 -2.29 7.69 -4.75
N ARG A 25 -3.47 8.07 -5.24
CA ARG A 25 -4.54 8.60 -4.36
C ARG A 25 -5.17 7.47 -3.55
N ASP A 26 -5.46 6.35 -4.20
CA ASP A 26 -5.99 5.14 -3.57
C ASP A 26 -5.07 4.64 -2.43
N LEU A 27 -3.76 4.54 -2.70
CA LEU A 27 -2.78 4.20 -1.67
C LEU A 27 -2.76 5.20 -0.50
N ALA A 28 -2.86 6.50 -0.80
CA ALA A 28 -2.94 7.52 0.24
C ALA A 28 -4.21 7.38 1.09
N GLU A 29 -5.34 6.98 0.50
CA GLU A 29 -6.60 6.72 1.23
C GLU A 29 -6.47 5.51 2.16
N HIS A 30 -5.77 4.45 1.74
CA HIS A 30 -5.42 3.32 2.62
C HIS A 30 -4.59 3.77 3.83
N LEU A 31 -3.56 4.59 3.60
CA LEU A 31 -2.71 5.13 4.67
C LEU A 31 -3.48 6.06 5.62
N VAL A 32 -4.34 6.93 5.09
CA VAL A 32 -5.19 7.81 5.91
C VAL A 32 -6.18 7.00 6.75
N SER A 33 -6.75 5.94 6.18
CA SER A 33 -7.65 5.04 6.91
C SER A 33 -6.91 4.27 8.01
N LEU A 34 -5.67 3.86 7.76
CA LEU A 34 -4.82 3.19 8.73
C LEU A 34 -4.45 4.11 9.92
N ALA A 35 -4.31 5.41 9.65
CA ALA A 35 -4.05 6.44 10.66
C ALA A 35 -5.33 6.92 11.40
N ALA A 36 -6.49 6.34 11.12
CA ALA A 36 -7.75 6.79 11.73
C ALA A 36 -7.77 6.58 13.25
N PRO A 37 -8.36 7.51 14.02
CA PRO A 37 -8.48 7.36 15.46
C PRO A 37 -9.32 6.13 15.82
N GLY A 38 -8.86 5.37 16.80
CA GLY A 38 -9.55 4.17 17.28
C GLY A 38 -9.21 2.88 16.53
N LEU A 39 -8.37 2.95 15.47
CA LEU A 39 -7.79 1.74 14.90
C LEU A 39 -6.77 1.16 15.89
N PRO A 40 -6.77 -0.16 16.16
CA PRO A 40 -5.81 -0.78 17.07
C PRO A 40 -4.37 -0.63 16.57
N ASP A 41 -3.45 -0.54 17.50
CA ASP A 41 -2.03 -0.76 17.26
C ASP A 41 -1.77 -2.18 16.72
N GLY A 42 -0.79 -2.33 15.82
CA GLY A 42 -0.49 -3.55 15.07
C GLY A 42 -1.52 -3.92 13.99
N TYR A 43 -2.52 -3.08 13.73
CA TYR A 43 -3.44 -3.31 12.61
C TYR A 43 -2.70 -3.12 11.29
N HIS A 44 -2.87 -4.08 10.37
CA HIS A 44 -2.24 -4.02 9.07
C HIS A 44 -3.14 -4.52 7.94
N GLN A 45 -2.82 -4.07 6.73
CA GLN A 45 -3.50 -4.42 5.49
C GLN A 45 -2.49 -5.05 4.54
N HIS A 46 -2.87 -6.17 3.91
CA HIS A 46 -2.10 -6.82 2.86
C HIS A 46 -2.62 -6.37 1.50
N LEU A 47 -1.71 -5.97 0.62
CA LEU A 47 -1.98 -5.69 -0.78
C LEU A 47 -1.16 -6.67 -1.62
N ASP A 48 -1.87 -7.50 -2.39
CA ASP A 48 -1.26 -8.59 -3.15
C ASP A 48 -1.35 -8.37 -4.67
N GLY A 49 -0.34 -8.88 -5.38
CA GLY A 49 -0.28 -8.88 -6.85
C GLY A 49 -1.45 -9.66 -7.47
N GLY A 50 -2.10 -9.05 -8.46
CA GLY A 50 -3.26 -9.62 -9.16
C GLY A 50 -4.59 -9.44 -8.42
N ILE A 51 -4.59 -8.78 -7.26
CA ILE A 51 -5.81 -8.46 -6.50
C ILE A 51 -5.90 -6.94 -6.33
N ASN A 52 -4.95 -6.36 -5.59
CA ASN A 52 -4.89 -4.92 -5.31
C ASN A 52 -3.76 -4.24 -6.09
N LEU A 53 -2.71 -5.01 -6.38
CA LEU A 53 -1.53 -4.55 -7.11
C LEU A 53 -1.50 -5.18 -8.50
N GLU A 54 -0.78 -4.56 -9.42
CA GLU A 54 -0.53 -5.10 -10.75
C GLU A 54 0.18 -6.47 -10.65
N ASP A 55 -0.08 -7.36 -11.60
CA ASP A 55 0.53 -8.69 -11.68
C ASP A 55 2.07 -8.61 -11.61
N GLY A 56 2.65 -9.54 -10.84
CA GLY A 56 4.09 -9.62 -10.61
C GLY A 56 4.64 -8.58 -9.63
N SER A 57 3.76 -7.85 -8.93
CA SER A 57 4.18 -7.10 -7.74
C SER A 57 4.54 -8.04 -6.60
N ILE A 58 5.51 -7.64 -5.78
CA ILE A 58 5.69 -8.23 -4.45
C ILE A 58 4.54 -7.79 -3.54
N SER A 59 4.19 -8.59 -2.53
CA SER A 59 3.19 -8.20 -1.54
C SER A 59 3.65 -6.98 -0.74
N LEU A 60 2.73 -6.07 -0.46
CA LEU A 60 2.96 -4.88 0.36
C LEU A 60 2.09 -4.97 1.61
N ILE A 61 2.70 -4.76 2.78
CA ILE A 61 1.99 -4.65 4.05
C ILE A 61 2.04 -3.19 4.48
N LEU A 62 0.86 -2.63 4.78
CA LEU A 62 0.73 -1.34 5.43
C LEU A 62 0.30 -1.58 6.87
N GLU A 63 1.11 -1.17 7.84
CA GLU A 63 0.89 -1.41 9.26
C GLU A 63 0.88 -0.10 10.04
N ARG A 64 -0.06 -0.01 11.00
CA ARG A 64 0.02 0.97 12.08
C ARG A 64 0.79 0.32 13.22
N ASP A 65 1.91 0.93 13.56
CA ASP A 65 2.74 0.55 14.70
C ASP A 65 3.03 1.85 15.47
N ASP A 66 2.40 1.99 16.64
CA ASP A 66 2.55 3.18 17.48
C ASP A 66 3.87 3.16 18.30
N GLU A 67 4.68 2.09 18.19
CA GLU A 67 5.96 1.92 18.90
C GLU A 67 7.21 2.24 18.05
N LEU A 68 7.06 2.48 16.73
CA LEU A 68 8.14 2.92 15.82
C LEU A 68 8.41 4.43 15.86
#